data_AF-A0A0Q0G1X0-F1
#
_entry.id   AF-A0A0Q0G1X0-F1
#
_cell.length_a   1.000
_cell.length_b   1.000
_cell.length_c   1.000
_cell.angle_alpha   90.00
_cell.angle_beta   90.00
_cell.angle_gamma   90.00
#
_symmetry.space_group_name_H-M   'P 1'
#
loop_
_entity.id
_entity.type
_entity.pdbx_description
1 polymer ?
#
loop_
_entity_poly.entity_id
_entity_poly.type
_entity_poly.pdbx_seq_one_letter_code
_entity_poly.pdbx_strand_id
1 'polypeptide(L)'
;MKFVTVFVSIMLSLVIIFTPKANAAPEVGLMVGSDSGINVKMNEYKFGVGFDDFSFTLDKTFNFNDHPHFYWGVGGKIADKKNDDIKLGARAVFGAHTKVERFTFFIEAQPTLYLIDDVKVELEAIGGVRYHF
;
A
#
# COMPACT_ATOMS: atom_id res chain seq x y z
N MET A 1 -29.03 -0.65 -22.39
CA MET A 1 -28.66 0.78 -22.19
C MET A 1 -28.65 1.24 -20.72
N LYS A 2 -29.54 0.78 -19.83
CA LYS A 2 -29.57 1.25 -18.42
C LYS A 2 -28.34 0.86 -17.57
N PHE A 3 -27.70 -0.29 -17.83
CA PHE A 3 -26.54 -0.78 -17.06
C PHE A 3 -25.26 0.07 -17.24
N VAL A 4 -25.01 0.54 -18.47
CA VAL A 4 -23.83 1.37 -18.79
C VAL A 4 -23.93 2.73 -18.10
N THR A 5 -25.14 3.31 -18.03
CA THR A 5 -25.38 4.58 -17.36
C THR A 5 -25.16 4.50 -15.84
N VAL A 6 -25.52 3.37 -15.22
CA VAL A 6 -25.26 3.13 -13.78
C VAL A 6 -23.77 2.96 -13.51
N PHE A 7 -23.05 2.20 -14.35
CA PHE A 7 -21.60 2.00 -14.22
C PHE A 7 -20.81 3.31 -14.38
N VAL A 8 -21.17 4.13 -15.38
CA VAL A 8 -20.57 5.46 -15.58
C VAL A 8 -20.90 6.40 -14.43
N SER A 9 -22.12 6.33 -13.87
CA SER A 9 -22.51 7.14 -12.71
C SER A 9 -21.76 6.75 -11.43
N ILE A 10 -21.49 5.46 -11.20
CA ILE A 10 -20.66 4.98 -10.08
C ILE A 10 -19.21 5.42 -10.25
N MET A 11 -18.65 5.30 -11.46
CA MET A 11 -17.29 5.79 -11.75
C MET A 11 -17.18 7.31 -11.58
N LEU A 12 -18.19 8.07 -12.02
CA LEU A 12 -18.20 9.53 -11.92
C LEU A 12 -18.41 10.01 -10.49
N SER A 13 -19.18 9.28 -9.67
CA SER A 13 -19.33 9.58 -8.24
C SER A 13 -18.10 9.20 -7.42
N LEU A 14 -17.33 8.18 -7.83
CA LEU A 14 -16.04 7.86 -7.21
C LEU A 14 -14.98 8.97 -7.45
N VAL A 15 -15.04 9.65 -8.59
CA VAL A 15 -14.15 10.80 -8.92
C VAL A 15 -14.48 12.04 -8.07
N ILE A 16 -15.74 12.25 -7.67
CA ILE A 16 -16.16 13.45 -6.92
C ILE A 16 -15.79 13.38 -5.43
N ILE A 17 -15.47 12.20 -4.88
CA ILE A 17 -15.01 12.06 -3.50
C ILE A 17 -13.53 12.50 -3.36
N PHE A 18 -12.76 12.54 -4.45
CA PHE A 18 -11.40 13.09 -4.49
C PHE A 18 -11.43 14.61 -4.70
N THR A 19 -12.03 15.34 -3.77
CA THR A 19 -11.67 16.76 -3.63
C THR A 19 -10.28 16.83 -2.99
N PRO A 20 -9.27 17.45 -3.63
CA PRO A 20 -7.96 17.59 -3.02
C PRO A 20 -8.05 18.62 -1.90
N LYS A 21 -8.40 18.17 -0.70
CA LYS A 21 -8.18 18.90 0.54
C LYS A 21 -6.85 18.42 1.13
N ALA A 22 -5.96 19.38 1.30
CA ALA A 22 -4.59 19.27 1.83
C ALA A 22 -3.49 18.97 0.81
N ASN A 23 -2.39 19.69 1.01
CA ASN A 23 -1.10 19.66 0.35
C ASN A 23 -0.43 18.30 0.62
N ALA A 24 -1.00 17.22 0.07
CA ALA A 24 -0.46 15.87 0.19
C ALA A 24 0.83 15.84 -0.61
N ALA A 25 1.98 16.01 0.03
CA ALA A 25 3.28 15.86 -0.61
C ALA A 25 3.43 14.38 -0.99
N PRO A 26 3.28 14.01 -2.27
CA PRO A 26 3.39 12.62 -2.66
C PRO A 26 4.84 12.19 -2.47
N GLU A 27 5.01 10.98 -1.94
CA GLU A 27 6.30 10.36 -1.78
C GLU A 27 6.40 9.16 -2.72
N VAL A 28 7.41 9.10 -3.58
CA VAL A 28 7.62 7.95 -4.50
C VAL A 28 8.96 7.32 -4.22
N GLY A 29 9.04 5.99 -4.21
CA GLY A 29 10.24 5.31 -3.77
C GLY A 29 10.39 3.88 -4.22
N LEU A 30 11.50 3.31 -3.78
CA LEU A 30 11.86 1.92 -3.97
C LEU A 30 11.71 1.18 -2.64
N MET A 31 11.29 -0.07 -2.71
CA MET A 31 11.23 -1.01 -1.59
C MET A 31 11.95 -2.30 -1.97
N VAL A 32 12.57 -2.93 -0.98
CA VAL A 32 13.25 -4.23 -1.07
C VAL A 32 12.76 -5.13 0.05
N GLY A 33 12.60 -6.43 -0.22
CA GLY A 33 12.14 -7.41 0.76
C GLY A 33 11.19 -8.43 0.14
N SER A 34 10.11 -8.76 0.83
CA SER A 34 9.10 -9.71 0.34
C SER A 34 8.35 -9.22 -0.91
N ASP A 35 8.21 -7.91 -1.08
CA ASP A 35 7.62 -7.26 -2.24
C ASP A 35 8.61 -6.22 -2.80
N SER A 36 9.77 -6.65 -3.31
CA SER A 36 10.72 -5.69 -3.90
C SER A 36 10.10 -4.99 -5.11
N GLY A 37 10.19 -3.66 -5.18
CA GLY A 37 9.59 -2.88 -6.26
C GLY A 37 9.44 -1.40 -5.95
N ILE A 38 8.35 -0.79 -6.38
CA ILE A 38 8.07 0.64 -6.22
C ILE A 38 6.95 0.87 -5.21
N ASN A 39 7.02 1.97 -4.46
CA ASN A 39 5.91 2.42 -3.63
C ASN A 39 5.63 3.91 -3.76
N VAL A 40 4.38 4.27 -3.50
CA VAL A 40 3.90 5.65 -3.48
C VAL A 40 3.12 5.86 -2.18
N LYS A 41 3.41 6.92 -1.43
CA LYS A 41 2.63 7.33 -0.26
C LYS A 41 2.03 8.70 -0.49
N MET A 42 0.74 8.83 -0.19
CA MET A 42 -0.01 10.09 -0.23
C MET A 42 -0.84 10.18 1.06
N ASN A 43 -0.42 11.05 1.98
CA ASN A 43 -0.98 11.16 3.33
C ASN A 43 -0.97 9.79 4.07
N GLU A 44 -2.15 9.32 4.46
CA GLU A 44 -2.35 8.06 5.15
C GLU A 44 -2.31 6.86 4.19
N TYR A 45 -2.42 7.06 2.87
CA TYR A 45 -2.52 5.98 1.90
C TYR A 45 -1.17 5.63 1.29
N LYS A 46 -0.89 4.33 1.15
CA LYS A 46 0.31 3.80 0.53
C LYS A 46 -0.07 2.75 -0.51
N PHE A 47 0.47 2.91 -1.71
CA PHE A 47 0.32 2.01 -2.84
C PHE A 47 1.68 1.39 -3.15
N GLY A 48 1.73 0.10 -3.48
CA GLY A 48 2.97 -0.58 -3.84
C GLY A 48 2.77 -1.54 -5.00
N VAL A 49 3.79 -1.65 -5.85
CA VAL A 49 3.89 -2.65 -6.92
C VAL A 49 5.16 -3.47 -6.69
N GLY A 50 5.01 -4.75 -6.40
CA GLY A 50 6.10 -5.72 -6.28
C GLY A 50 6.41 -6.39 -7.61
N PHE A 51 7.69 -6.67 -7.86
CA PHE A 51 8.18 -7.23 -9.12
C PHE A 51 8.73 -8.66 -9.00
N ASP A 52 9.12 -9.11 -7.80
CA ASP A 52 9.67 -10.46 -7.58
C ASP A 52 8.60 -11.55 -7.82
N ASP A 53 7.47 -11.41 -7.13
CA ASP A 53 6.18 -11.98 -7.47
C ASP A 53 5.27 -10.77 -7.76
N PHE A 54 4.64 -10.72 -8.95
CA PHE A 54 3.92 -9.52 -9.36
C PHE A 54 2.76 -9.24 -8.40
N SER A 55 2.87 -8.14 -7.65
CA SER A 55 1.94 -7.84 -6.56
C SER A 55 1.51 -6.38 -6.54
N PHE A 56 0.28 -6.16 -6.09
CA PHE A 56 -0.28 -4.83 -5.84
C PHE A 56 -0.73 -4.75 -4.39
N THR A 57 -0.39 -3.63 -3.74
CA THR A 57 -0.74 -3.38 -2.34
C THR A 57 -1.38 -2.01 -2.18
N LEU A 58 -2.36 -1.93 -1.29
CA LEU A 58 -3.00 -0.69 -0.88
C LEU A 58 -3.22 -0.71 0.63
N ASP A 59 -2.54 0.18 1.34
CA ASP A 59 -2.58 0.28 2.79
C ASP A 59 -3.05 1.67 3.22
N LYS A 60 -3.84 1.73 4.29
CA LYS A 60 -4.10 2.95 5.07
C LYS A 60 -3.29 2.89 6.37
N THR A 61 -2.52 3.93 6.63
CA THR A 61 -1.55 4.04 7.72
C THR A 61 -1.95 5.13 8.70
N PHE A 62 -1.58 4.93 9.96
CA PHE A 62 -1.86 5.80 11.10
C PHE A 62 -0.59 5.95 11.92
N ASN A 63 -0.22 7.19 12.24
CA ASN A 63 0.93 7.44 13.11
C ASN A 63 0.57 7.12 14.56
N PHE A 64 1.55 6.68 15.34
CA PHE A 64 1.38 6.62 16.80
C PHE A 64 1.46 8.04 17.37
N ASN A 65 0.50 8.42 18.22
CA ASN A 65 0.34 9.80 18.71
C ASN A 65 1.62 10.39 19.33
N ASP A 66 2.37 9.59 20.10
CA ASP A 66 3.57 10.03 20.82
C ASP A 66 4.89 9.57 20.16
N HIS A 67 4.78 8.88 19.02
CA HIS A 67 5.90 8.23 18.35
C HIS A 67 5.83 8.48 16.85
N PRO A 68 6.16 9.71 16.39
CA PRO A 68 5.98 10.11 14.98
C PRO A 68 6.90 9.37 14.00
N HIS A 69 7.91 8.66 14.50
CA HIS A 69 8.77 7.79 13.71
C HIS A 69 8.17 6.39 13.47
N PHE A 70 7.06 6.08 14.12
CA PHE A 70 6.42 4.77 14.04
C PHE A 70 4.98 4.93 13.55
N TYR A 71 4.51 3.94 12.79
CA TYR A 71 3.14 3.89 12.32
C TYR A 71 2.65 2.46 12.27
N TRP A 72 1.33 2.31 12.26
CA TRP A 72 0.66 1.07 11.96
C TRP A 72 -0.32 1.28 10.81
N GLY A 73 -0.87 0.22 10.25
CA GLY A 73 -1.81 0.33 9.14
C GLY A 73 -2.51 -0.98 8.85
N VAL A 74 -3.51 -0.88 7.97
CA VAL A 74 -4.25 -2.02 7.45
C VAL A 74 -4.47 -1.84 5.95
N GLY A 75 -4.52 -2.94 5.22
CA GLY A 75 -4.59 -2.88 3.77
C GLY A 75 -4.94 -4.21 3.12
N GLY A 76 -4.83 -4.21 1.80
CA GLY A 76 -5.04 -5.38 0.96
C GLY A 76 -3.86 -5.60 0.02
N LYS A 77 -3.70 -6.86 -0.39
CA LYS A 77 -2.74 -7.29 -1.41
C LYS A 77 -3.39 -8.23 -2.40
N ILE A 78 -2.99 -8.07 -3.65
CA ILE A 78 -3.23 -9.00 -4.73
C ILE A 78 -1.86 -9.43 -5.23
N ALA A 79 -1.58 -10.72 -5.30
CA ALA A 79 -0.31 -11.22 -5.79
C ALA A 79 -0.55 -12.35 -6.79
N ASP A 80 0.21 -12.33 -7.87
CA ASP A 80 0.33 -13.41 -8.83
C ASP A 80 1.63 -14.17 -8.52
N LYS A 81 1.50 -15.44 -8.14
CA LYS A 81 2.62 -16.31 -7.81
C LYS A 81 2.85 -17.27 -8.98
N LYS A 82 4.11 -17.65 -9.23
CA LYS A 82 4.65 -18.47 -10.35
C LYS A 82 3.88 -19.72 -10.86
N ASN A 83 2.72 -20.08 -10.30
CA ASN A 83 1.83 -21.16 -10.76
C ASN A 83 0.42 -20.67 -11.16
N ASP A 84 0.26 -19.41 -11.57
CA ASP A 84 -1.02 -18.81 -12.04
C ASP A 84 -2.15 -18.69 -11.00
N ASP A 85 -1.82 -18.82 -9.70
CA ASP A 85 -2.80 -18.66 -8.62
C ASP A 85 -2.80 -17.21 -8.09
N ILE A 86 -3.91 -16.51 -8.31
CA ILE A 86 -4.16 -15.18 -7.76
C ILE A 86 -4.43 -15.29 -6.26
N LYS A 87 -3.59 -14.65 -5.46
CA LYS A 87 -3.76 -14.57 -4.01
C LYS A 87 -4.31 -13.23 -3.59
N LEU A 88 -5.40 -13.26 -2.82
CA LEU A 88 -5.93 -12.10 -2.10
C LEU A 88 -5.52 -12.16 -0.63
N GLY A 89 -4.90 -11.09 -0.15
CA GLY A 89 -4.41 -10.97 1.22
C GLY A 89 -4.97 -9.75 1.93
N ALA A 90 -5.42 -9.92 3.18
CA ALA A 90 -5.64 -8.84 4.12
C ALA A 90 -4.37 -8.60 4.92
N ARG A 91 -3.98 -7.34 5.14
CA ARG A 91 -2.67 -6.99 5.69
C ARG A 91 -2.79 -6.07 6.88
N ALA A 92 -1.93 -6.28 7.86
CA ALA A 92 -1.56 -5.24 8.81
C ALA A 92 -0.13 -4.81 8.54
N VAL A 93 0.18 -3.55 8.81
CA VAL A 93 1.49 -2.94 8.59
C VAL A 93 1.96 -2.34 9.90
N PHE A 94 3.21 -2.58 10.25
CA PHE A 94 3.88 -1.94 11.37
C PHE A 94 5.21 -1.42 10.87
N GLY A 95 5.40 -0.11 10.90
CA GLY A 95 6.55 0.53 10.27
C GLY A 95 7.25 1.53 11.15
N ALA A 96 8.51 1.73 10.83
CA ALA A 96 9.31 2.84 11.33
C ALA A 96 9.86 3.63 10.15
N HIS A 97 9.95 4.96 10.29
CA HIS A 97 10.53 5.82 9.27
C HIS A 97 11.27 7.03 9.87
N THR A 98 12.21 7.53 9.09
CA THR A 98 12.90 8.78 9.34
C THR A 98 12.97 9.61 8.07
N LYS A 99 12.89 10.94 8.22
CA LYS A 99 13.00 11.89 7.11
C LYS A 99 14.32 12.63 7.22
N VAL A 100 15.10 12.58 6.14
CA VAL A 100 16.33 13.35 5.96
C VAL A 100 16.17 14.16 4.68
N GLU A 101 16.08 15.48 4.82
CA GLU A 101 15.82 16.40 3.71
C GLU A 101 14.54 16.01 2.91
N ARG A 102 14.72 15.62 1.64
CA ARG A 102 13.64 15.18 0.74
C ARG A 102 13.47 13.65 0.70
N PHE A 103 14.15 12.90 1.55
CA PHE A 103 14.11 11.44 1.56
C PHE A 103 13.48 10.90 2.85
N THR A 104 12.52 9.99 2.71
CA THR A 104 12.04 9.13 3.80
C THR A 104 12.70 7.77 3.68
N PHE A 105 13.43 7.35 4.71
CA PHE A 105 13.86 5.96 4.87
C PHE A 105 12.85 5.23 5.73
N PHE A 106 12.48 4.01 5.37
CA PHE A 106 11.47 3.25 6.10
C PHE A 106 11.80 1.76 6.16
N ILE A 107 11.28 1.11 7.20
CA ILE A 107 11.23 -0.35 7.37
C ILE A 107 9.84 -0.74 7.85
N GLU A 108 9.33 -1.88 7.40
CA GLU A 108 8.00 -2.37 7.74
C GLU A 108 7.99 -3.89 7.95
N ALA A 109 7.24 -4.32 8.98
CA ALA A 109 6.77 -5.68 9.15
C ALA A 109 5.29 -5.75 8.73
N GLN A 110 4.94 -6.77 7.96
CA GLN A 110 3.68 -6.86 7.24
C GLN A 110 3.10 -8.27 7.37
N PRO A 111 2.44 -8.61 8.49
CA PRO A 111 1.66 -9.83 8.55
C PRO A 111 0.49 -9.78 7.55
N THR A 112 0.48 -10.75 6.63
CA THR A 112 -0.50 -10.88 5.56
C THR A 112 -1.29 -12.18 5.74
N LEU A 113 -2.61 -12.07 5.86
CA LEU A 113 -3.56 -13.18 5.87
C LEU A 113 -4.07 -13.41 4.44
N TYR A 114 -3.59 -14.45 3.79
CA TYR A 114 -4.08 -14.91 2.50
C TYR A 114 -5.36 -15.72 2.67
N LEU A 115 -6.39 -15.41 1.88
CA LEU A 115 -7.77 -15.88 2.07
C LEU A 115 -8.24 -16.92 1.03
N ILE A 116 -7.56 -17.01 -0.11
CA ILE A 116 -7.91 -17.90 -1.23
C ILE A 116 -7.01 -19.14 -1.18
N ASP A 117 -7.62 -20.31 -1.39
CA ASP A 117 -6.94 -21.62 -1.50
C ASP A 117 -6.00 -21.91 -0.32
N ASP A 118 -6.63 -22.15 0.83
CA ASP A 118 -6.05 -22.34 2.17
C ASP A 118 -5.64 -21.05 2.89
N VAL A 119 -6.37 -20.76 3.97
CA VAL A 119 -6.10 -19.59 4.82
C VAL A 119 -4.71 -19.72 5.43
N LYS A 120 -3.82 -18.80 5.06
CA LYS A 120 -2.42 -18.81 5.49
C LYS A 120 -1.98 -17.42 5.95
N VAL A 121 -1.27 -17.38 7.07
CA VAL A 121 -0.58 -16.17 7.53
C VAL A 121 0.87 -16.22 7.10
N GLU A 122 1.34 -15.17 6.43
CA GLU A 122 2.75 -14.98 6.10
C GLU A 122 3.22 -13.67 6.72
N LEU A 123 4.41 -13.69 7.34
CA LEU A 123 5.07 -12.48 7.82
C LEU A 123 5.99 -11.96 6.72
N GLU A 124 5.61 -10.84 6.13
CA GLU A 124 6.39 -10.15 5.11
C GLU A 124 7.17 -9.00 5.75
N ALA A 125 8.29 -8.62 5.13
CA ALA A 125 9.06 -7.47 5.56
C ALA A 125 9.60 -6.71 4.36
N ILE A 126 9.59 -5.38 4.45
CA ILE A 126 10.19 -4.51 3.44
C ILE A 126 10.97 -3.37 4.09
N GLY A 127 11.98 -2.87 3.38
CA GLY A 127 12.67 -1.64 3.68
C GLY A 127 12.88 -0.82 2.43
N GLY A 128 13.04 0.49 2.54
CA GLY A 128 13.14 1.32 1.35
C GLY A 128 13.41 2.79 1.59
N VAL A 129 13.40 3.53 0.48
CA VAL A 129 13.58 4.97 0.43
C VAL A 129 12.53 5.60 -0.48
N ARG A 130 11.95 6.72 -0.05
CA ARG A 130 11.01 7.52 -0.84
C ARG A 130 11.47 8.97 -0.95
N TYR A 131 11.23 9.59 -2.09
CA TYR A 131 11.52 11.00 -2.38
C TYR A 131 10.24 11.85 -2.29
N HIS A 132 10.33 13.01 -1.63
CA HIS A 132 9.27 14.02 -1.51
C HIS A 132 9.36 15.04 -2.66
N PHE A 133 8.28 15.21 -3.41
CA PHE A 133 8.17 16.22 -4.48
C PHE A 133 7.86 17.62 -3.93
#